data_AF-A0A1B9VHJ8-F1
#
_entry.id   AF-A0A1B9VHJ8-F1
#
_cell.length_a   1.000
_cell.length_b   1.000
_cell.length_c   1.000
_cell.angle_alpha   90.00
_cell.angle_beta   90.00
_cell.angle_gamma   90.00
#
_symmetry.space_group_name_H-M   'P 1'
#
loop_
_entity.id
_entity.type
_entity.pdbx_description
1 polymer ?
#
loop_
_entity_poly.entity_id
_entity_poly.type
_entity_poly.pdbx_seq_one_letter_code
_entity_poly.pdbx_strand_id
1 'polypeptide(L)'
;MRADEVAHYLSATKSLSGTPIWIAGSKDNQFRLKWPVIFRGTGGTHLEITYSSGAPYLKYSMMLMVPPPVFRLDVGKELTHMNHRPHPHMIRGHHYHPWELNSPEGRAAIPKSLREALRYDRATDIRTAFDWFCDMVGIASPSSELPEPPLRETLL
;
A
#
# COMPACT_ATOMS: atom_id res chain seq x y z
N MET A 1 15.02 8.73 -4.62
CA MET A 1 15.60 7.68 -3.76
C MET A 1 16.11 6.56 -4.67
N ARG A 2 17.29 6.02 -4.38
CA ARG A 2 17.89 4.88 -5.10
C ARG A 2 17.45 3.56 -4.46
N ALA A 3 17.58 2.44 -5.17
CA ALA A 3 17.13 1.14 -4.70
C ALA A 3 17.81 0.67 -3.39
N ASP A 4 19.10 0.98 -3.22
CA ASP A 4 19.88 0.73 -2.00
C ASP A 4 19.38 1.55 -0.80
N GLU A 5 18.86 2.76 -1.05
CA GLU A 5 18.28 3.62 -0.02
C GLU A 5 16.87 3.19 0.41
N VAL A 6 16.15 2.43 -0.42
CA VAL A 6 14.78 1.96 -0.12
C VAL A 6 14.78 0.98 1.04
N ALA A 7 15.73 0.05 1.11
CA ALA A 7 15.83 -0.89 2.22
C ALA A 7 16.05 -0.16 3.56
N HIS A 8 16.97 0.81 3.57
CA HIS A 8 17.19 1.68 4.73
C HIS A 8 15.91 2.46 5.08
N TYR A 9 15.26 3.07 4.09
CA TYR A 9 14.00 3.78 4.28
C TYR A 9 12.94 2.88 4.93
N LEU A 10 12.68 1.68 4.38
CA LEU A 10 11.67 0.76 4.91
C LEU A 10 11.96 0.33 6.36
N SER A 11 13.22 0.09 6.70
CA SER A 11 13.63 -0.30 8.07
C SER A 11 13.55 0.83 9.10
N ALA A 12 13.57 2.10 8.67
CA ALA A 12 13.62 3.24 9.58
C ALA A 12 12.23 3.64 10.07
N THR A 13 12.10 4.15 11.30
CA THR A 13 10.84 4.70 11.80
C THR A 13 10.49 6.01 11.09
N LYS A 14 9.23 6.15 10.68
CA LYS A 14 8.64 7.31 10.00
C LYS A 14 7.33 7.68 10.69
N SER A 15 6.83 8.86 10.41
CA SER A 15 5.48 9.26 10.84
C SER A 15 4.65 9.73 9.65
N LEU A 16 3.33 9.72 9.84
CA LEU A 16 2.40 10.38 8.93
C LEU A 16 2.22 11.83 9.38
N SER A 17 1.88 12.72 8.45
CA SER A 17 1.70 14.14 8.74
C SER A 17 0.48 14.72 8.05
N GLY A 18 -0.17 15.65 8.75
CA GLY A 18 -1.40 16.30 8.33
C GLY A 18 -2.63 15.41 8.49
N THR A 19 -3.77 15.95 8.10
CA THR A 19 -5.07 15.25 8.16
C THR A 19 -5.34 14.60 6.82
N PRO A 20 -5.39 13.26 6.75
CA PRO A 20 -5.72 12.58 5.50
C PRO A 20 -7.19 12.79 5.17
N ILE A 21 -7.49 13.00 3.88
CA ILE A 21 -8.86 13.11 3.39
C ILE A 21 -9.06 12.14 2.24
N TRP A 22 -10.25 11.54 2.19
CA TRP A 22 -10.70 10.77 1.04
C TRP A 22 -11.12 11.72 -0.07
N ILE A 23 -10.63 11.46 -1.27
CA ILE A 23 -11.00 12.16 -2.50
C ILE A 23 -11.51 11.15 -3.52
N ALA A 24 -12.25 11.62 -4.52
CA ALA A 24 -12.66 10.78 -5.63
C ALA A 24 -11.42 10.21 -6.36
N GLY A 25 -11.48 8.92 -6.66
CA GLY A 25 -10.47 8.20 -7.42
C GLY A 25 -10.66 8.37 -8.94
N SER A 26 -9.86 7.62 -9.70
CA SER A 26 -9.89 7.67 -11.18
C SER A 26 -11.03 6.87 -11.80
N LYS A 27 -11.73 6.05 -11.01
CA LYS A 27 -12.82 5.19 -11.45
C LYS A 27 -14.07 5.49 -10.63
N ASP A 28 -15.24 5.26 -11.21
CA ASP A 28 -16.51 5.32 -10.48
C ASP A 28 -16.45 4.42 -9.25
N ASN A 29 -16.96 4.91 -8.12
CA ASN A 29 -16.95 4.22 -6.82
C ASN A 29 -15.55 3.92 -6.26
N GLN A 30 -14.50 4.58 -6.77
CA GLN A 30 -13.18 4.53 -6.19
C GLN A 30 -12.93 5.79 -5.38
N PHE A 31 -12.37 5.61 -4.18
CA PHE A 31 -11.88 6.70 -3.34
C PHE A 31 -10.40 6.52 -3.11
N ARG A 32 -9.69 7.63 -2.96
CA ARG A 32 -8.26 7.66 -2.71
C ARG A 32 -7.96 8.56 -1.53
N LEU A 33 -7.03 8.15 -0.71
CA LEU A 33 -6.46 8.92 0.38
C LEU A 33 -4.95 8.94 0.17
N LYS A 34 -4.37 10.14 0.20
CA LYS A 34 -2.92 10.33 0.19
C LYS A 34 -2.51 10.96 1.50
N TRP A 35 -1.56 10.32 2.18
CA TRP A 35 -1.07 10.77 3.48
C TRP A 35 0.44 10.97 3.43
N PRO A 36 0.93 12.21 3.55
CA PRO A 36 2.36 12.50 3.56
C PRO A 36 3.11 11.69 4.62
N VAL A 37 4.23 11.08 4.23
CA VAL A 37 5.14 10.36 5.13
C VAL A 37 6.34 11.26 5.39
N ILE A 38 6.63 11.52 6.66
CA ILE A 38 7.76 12.33 7.11
C ILE A 38 8.92 11.44 7.51
N PHE A 39 10.08 11.68 6.90
CA PHE A 39 11.32 10.98 7.21
C PHE A 39 12.52 11.84 6.87
N ARG A 40 13.33 12.27 7.85
CA ARG A 40 14.62 12.98 7.63
C ARG A 40 14.59 14.10 6.56
N GLY A 41 13.48 14.83 6.45
CA GLY A 41 13.32 15.89 5.43
C GLY A 41 13.09 15.41 3.99
N THR A 42 12.85 14.11 3.75
CA THR A 42 12.50 13.60 2.42
C THR A 42 11.13 14.13 2.00
N GLY A 43 11.09 14.87 0.89
CA GLY A 43 9.84 15.26 0.23
C GLY A 43 9.34 14.21 -0.77
N GLY A 44 8.04 14.27 -1.08
CA GLY A 44 7.44 13.48 -2.16
C GLY A 44 7.04 12.05 -1.82
N THR A 45 7.34 11.57 -0.60
CA THR A 45 6.88 10.26 -0.11
C THR A 45 5.51 10.34 0.53
N HIS A 46 4.66 9.36 0.27
CA HIS A 46 3.32 9.29 0.88
C HIS A 46 2.82 7.85 0.95
N LEU A 47 1.92 7.61 1.90
CA LEU A 47 1.03 6.47 1.90
C LEU A 47 -0.16 6.81 0.97
N GLU A 48 -0.46 5.94 0.01
CA GLU A 48 -1.67 6.02 -0.78
C GLU A 48 -2.58 4.85 -0.44
N ILE A 49 -3.82 5.14 -0.06
CA ILE A 49 -4.87 4.13 0.14
C ILE A 49 -5.93 4.35 -0.93
N THR A 50 -6.31 3.29 -1.62
CA THR A 50 -7.37 3.31 -2.61
C THR A 50 -8.44 2.33 -2.20
N TYR A 51 -9.67 2.79 -2.03
CA TYR A 51 -10.84 2.01 -1.64
C TYR A 51 -11.86 1.94 -2.78
N SER A 52 -12.55 0.82 -2.94
CA SER A 52 -13.61 0.64 -3.95
C SER A 52 -14.94 0.32 -3.27
N SER A 53 -15.86 1.29 -3.21
CA SER A 53 -17.16 1.16 -2.55
C SER A 53 -18.19 0.34 -3.34
N GLY A 54 -17.94 0.11 -4.63
CA GLY A 54 -18.84 -0.64 -5.51
C GLY A 54 -18.67 -2.16 -5.46
N ALA A 55 -17.64 -2.66 -4.77
CA ALA A 55 -17.40 -4.10 -4.67
C ALA A 55 -18.37 -4.75 -3.66
N PRO A 56 -18.85 -5.98 -3.90
CA PRO A 56 -19.73 -6.69 -2.96
C PRO A 56 -19.00 -7.16 -1.68
N TYR A 57 -17.69 -6.95 -1.60
CA TYR A 57 -16.82 -7.26 -0.47
C TYR A 57 -15.77 -6.16 -0.34
N LEU A 58 -15.10 -6.13 0.81
CA LEU A 58 -14.03 -5.19 1.11
C LEU A 58 -12.92 -5.25 0.06
N LYS A 59 -12.71 -4.13 -0.64
CA LYS A 59 -11.71 -3.99 -1.69
C LYS A 59 -10.92 -2.70 -1.54
N TYR A 60 -9.64 -2.82 -1.22
CA TYR A 60 -8.72 -1.68 -1.19
C TYR A 60 -7.29 -2.10 -1.50
N SER A 61 -6.46 -1.08 -1.74
CA SER A 61 -5.00 -1.22 -1.82
C SER A 61 -4.34 -0.14 -0.98
N MET A 62 -3.21 -0.48 -0.35
CA MET A 62 -2.34 0.46 0.38
C MET A 62 -0.97 0.42 -0.27
N MET A 63 -0.38 1.58 -0.55
CA MET A 63 0.90 1.69 -1.23
C MET A 63 1.80 2.70 -0.53
N LEU A 64 3.04 2.31 -0.26
CA LEU A 64 4.07 3.26 0.15
C LEU A 64 4.77 3.79 -1.10
N MET A 65 4.52 5.07 -1.38
CA MET A 65 4.97 5.75 -2.56
C MET A 65 6.32 6.42 -2.30
N VAL A 66 7.36 5.89 -2.94
CA VAL A 66 8.67 6.54 -3.10
C VAL A 66 8.91 6.66 -4.61
N PRO A 67 8.08 7.47 -5.27
CA PRO A 67 7.57 7.25 -6.63
C PRO A 67 8.64 6.70 -7.58
N PRO A 68 8.51 5.45 -8.07
CA PRO A 68 7.36 4.50 -8.00
C PRO A 68 7.10 3.83 -6.61
N PRO A 69 6.00 3.05 -6.41
CA PRO A 69 5.75 2.37 -5.14
C PRO A 69 6.85 1.36 -4.78
N VAL A 70 7.16 1.26 -3.49
CA VAL A 70 8.18 0.32 -2.97
C VAL A 70 7.58 -0.80 -2.12
N PHE A 71 6.34 -0.63 -1.66
CA PHE A 71 5.59 -1.65 -0.95
C PHE A 71 4.10 -1.48 -1.26
N ARG A 72 3.37 -2.58 -1.43
CA ARG A 72 1.94 -2.55 -1.72
C ARG A 72 1.21 -3.68 -1.02
N LEU A 73 0.03 -3.41 -0.48
CA LEU A 73 -0.92 -4.40 -0.01
C LEU A 73 -2.19 -4.29 -0.85
N ASP A 74 -2.71 -5.42 -1.31
CA ASP A 74 -3.97 -5.53 -2.03
C ASP A 74 -4.91 -6.46 -1.27
N VAL A 75 -6.08 -5.93 -0.91
CA VAL A 75 -7.12 -6.66 -0.16
C VAL A 75 -8.35 -6.76 -1.04
N GLY A 76 -8.69 -7.97 -1.47
CA GLY A 76 -9.96 -8.36 -2.06
C GLY A 76 -10.00 -9.87 -2.28
N LYS A 77 -11.16 -10.51 -2.10
CA LYS A 77 -11.30 -11.98 -2.14
C LYS A 77 -11.19 -12.55 -3.56
N GLU A 78 -11.55 -11.77 -4.55
CA GLU A 78 -11.52 -12.09 -5.97
C GLU A 78 -10.17 -11.83 -6.63
N LEU A 79 -9.26 -11.13 -5.93
CA LEU A 79 -8.00 -10.73 -6.52
C LEU A 79 -7.18 -11.95 -6.91
N THR A 80 -6.57 -11.88 -8.08
CA THR A 80 -5.62 -12.88 -8.56
C THR A 80 -4.35 -12.17 -8.96
N HIS A 81 -3.22 -12.77 -8.58
CA HIS A 81 -1.89 -12.25 -8.91
C HIS A 81 -1.01 -13.40 -9.38
N MET A 82 -0.25 -13.19 -10.44
CA MET A 82 0.71 -14.16 -10.96
C MET A 82 2.12 -13.66 -10.69
N ASN A 83 2.86 -14.37 -9.85
CA ASN A 83 4.28 -14.12 -9.66
C ASN A 83 5.07 -14.52 -10.90
N HIS A 84 6.14 -13.80 -11.21
CA HIS A 84 6.92 -14.05 -12.42
C HIS A 84 8.21 -14.81 -12.13
N ARG A 85 8.74 -14.81 -10.89
CA ARG A 85 10.03 -15.43 -10.54
C ARG A 85 10.10 -15.92 -9.08
N PRO A 86 11.02 -16.85 -8.75
CA PRO A 86 11.68 -17.80 -9.66
C PRO A 86 10.74 -18.95 -10.08
N HIS A 87 9.62 -19.15 -9.38
CA HIS A 87 8.58 -20.13 -9.72
C HIS A 87 7.23 -19.42 -9.87
N PRO A 88 6.73 -19.25 -11.11
CA PRO A 88 5.43 -18.67 -11.35
C PRO A 88 4.35 -19.43 -10.59
N HIS A 89 3.70 -18.75 -9.67
CA HIS A 89 2.57 -19.29 -8.94
C HIS A 89 1.50 -18.22 -8.81
N MET A 90 0.26 -18.70 -8.82
CA MET A 90 -0.90 -17.85 -8.70
C MET A 90 -1.25 -17.69 -7.23
N ILE A 91 -1.36 -16.43 -6.79
CA ILE A 91 -1.92 -16.06 -5.49
C ILE A 91 -3.36 -15.65 -5.72
N ARG A 92 -4.27 -16.18 -4.89
CA ARG A 92 -5.69 -15.83 -4.89
C ARG A 92 -6.04 -15.15 -3.57
N GLY A 93 -6.86 -14.11 -3.65
CA GLY A 93 -7.27 -13.31 -2.50
C GLY A 93 -6.25 -12.23 -2.15
N HIS A 94 -6.22 -11.87 -0.86
CA HIS A 94 -5.37 -10.80 -0.36
C HIS A 94 -3.89 -11.15 -0.50
N HIS A 95 -3.08 -10.18 -0.90
CA HIS A 95 -1.66 -10.36 -1.11
C HIS A 95 -0.92 -9.03 -0.98
N TYR A 96 0.38 -9.09 -0.74
CA TYR A 96 1.24 -7.91 -0.62
C TYR A 96 2.50 -8.09 -1.45
N HIS A 97 3.05 -6.99 -1.92
CA HIS A 97 4.23 -6.91 -2.76
C HIS A 97 5.36 -6.29 -1.94
N PRO A 98 6.18 -7.12 -1.27
CA PRO A 98 7.28 -6.64 -0.44
C PRO A 98 8.44 -6.13 -1.31
N TRP A 99 9.21 -5.18 -0.78
CA TRP A 99 10.38 -4.67 -1.48
C TRP A 99 11.43 -5.75 -1.69
N GLU A 100 11.62 -6.64 -0.72
CA GLU A 100 12.66 -7.67 -0.73
C GLU A 100 12.55 -8.59 -1.96
N LEU A 101 11.32 -8.91 -2.39
CA LEU A 101 11.08 -9.74 -3.59
C LEU A 101 11.10 -8.96 -4.91
N ASN A 102 10.96 -7.64 -4.83
CA ASN A 102 10.86 -6.75 -5.99
C ASN A 102 12.10 -5.89 -6.20
N SER A 103 13.00 -5.88 -5.23
CA SER A 103 14.21 -5.09 -5.24
C SER A 103 15.11 -5.60 -6.36
N PRO A 104 15.61 -4.71 -7.22
CA PRO A 104 16.47 -5.15 -8.30
C PRO A 104 17.89 -5.37 -7.76
N GLU A 105 18.35 -6.62 -7.77
CA GLU A 105 19.75 -6.94 -7.48
C GLU A 105 20.69 -6.09 -8.34
N GLY A 106 21.58 -5.33 -7.70
CA GLY A 106 22.63 -4.56 -8.38
C GLY A 106 22.14 -3.40 -9.26
N ARG A 107 20.86 -2.98 -9.21
CA ARG A 107 20.40 -1.80 -9.97
C ARG A 107 20.18 -0.60 -9.05
N ALA A 108 20.56 0.58 -9.53
CA ALA A 108 20.37 1.83 -8.79
C ALA A 108 18.93 2.34 -8.77
N ALA A 109 18.10 1.98 -9.76
CA ALA A 109 16.77 2.56 -9.95
C ALA A 109 15.67 1.69 -9.33
N ILE A 110 14.66 2.36 -8.73
CA ILE A 110 13.46 1.71 -8.21
C ILE A 110 12.63 1.16 -9.39
N PRO A 111 12.17 -0.11 -9.35
CA PRO A 111 11.36 -0.71 -10.40
C PRO A 111 10.03 0.03 -10.57
N LYS A 112 9.57 0.17 -11.81
CA LYS A 112 8.30 0.85 -12.12
C LYS A 112 7.07 0.10 -11.59
N SER A 113 7.20 -1.18 -11.28
CA SER A 113 6.12 -2.06 -10.83
C SER A 113 6.66 -3.09 -9.85
N LEU A 114 5.89 -3.39 -8.81
CA LEU A 114 6.10 -4.55 -7.94
C LEU A 114 5.36 -5.75 -8.58
N ARG A 115 6.10 -6.77 -9.00
CA ARG A 115 5.62 -7.96 -9.74
C ARG A 115 5.51 -9.19 -8.88
N GLU A 116 6.28 -9.26 -7.80
CA GLU A 116 6.30 -10.41 -6.91
C GLU A 116 5.52 -10.11 -5.64
N ALA A 117 4.63 -11.01 -5.26
CA ALA A 117 3.77 -10.88 -4.10
C ALA A 117 3.84 -12.11 -3.20
N LEU A 118 3.39 -11.94 -1.97
CA LEU A 118 3.15 -12.99 -1.00
C LEU A 118 1.70 -12.94 -0.56
N ARG A 119 1.17 -14.10 -0.16
CA ARG A 119 -0.19 -14.20 0.37
C ARG A 119 -0.32 -13.42 1.68
N TYR A 120 -1.46 -12.75 1.85
CA TYR A 120 -1.80 -12.02 3.07
C TYR A 120 -3.04 -12.64 3.71
N ASP A 121 -2.91 -13.15 4.94
CA ASP A 121 -3.99 -13.88 5.62
C ASP A 121 -4.50 -13.21 6.90
N ARG A 122 -4.04 -11.98 7.20
CA ARG A 122 -4.27 -11.36 8.52
C ARG A 122 -5.45 -10.42 8.59
N ALA A 123 -5.86 -9.76 7.51
CA ALA A 123 -6.90 -8.72 7.62
C ALA A 123 -8.32 -9.27 7.51
N THR A 124 -9.12 -8.87 8.49
CA THR A 124 -10.59 -8.94 8.47
C THR A 124 -11.24 -7.62 8.08
N ASP A 125 -10.52 -6.51 8.23
CA ASP A 125 -11.00 -5.13 8.03
C ASP A 125 -9.86 -4.19 7.60
N ILE A 126 -10.18 -2.92 7.32
CA ILE A 126 -9.20 -1.93 6.84
C ILE A 126 -8.23 -1.45 7.92
N ARG A 127 -8.65 -1.39 9.20
CA ARG A 127 -7.82 -0.87 10.30
C ARG A 127 -6.74 -1.88 10.67
N THR A 128 -7.11 -3.15 10.79
CA THR A 128 -6.18 -4.26 11.01
C THR A 128 -5.14 -4.35 9.89
N ALA A 129 -5.55 -4.16 8.64
CA ALA A 129 -4.61 -4.11 7.51
C ALA A 129 -3.71 -2.89 7.54
N PHE A 130 -4.23 -1.73 7.96
CA PHE A 130 -3.47 -0.50 8.06
C PHE A 130 -2.39 -0.60 9.14
N ASP A 131 -2.71 -1.11 10.32
CA ASP A 131 -1.74 -1.34 11.40
C ASP A 131 -0.65 -2.30 10.94
N TRP A 132 -1.03 -3.45 10.35
CA TRP A 132 -0.07 -4.39 9.79
C TRP A 132 0.81 -3.76 8.70
N PHE A 133 0.21 -2.97 7.80
CA PHE A 133 0.95 -2.29 6.74
C PHE A 133 1.97 -1.33 7.34
N CYS A 134 1.54 -0.50 8.29
CA CYS A 134 2.40 0.47 8.97
C CYS A 134 3.57 -0.20 9.69
N ASP A 135 3.32 -1.30 10.39
CA ASP A 135 4.37 -2.11 11.02
C ASP A 135 5.39 -2.61 9.99
N MET A 136 4.92 -3.18 8.88
CA MET A 136 5.78 -3.73 7.83
C MET A 136 6.66 -2.68 7.16
N VAL A 137 6.20 -1.43 7.07
CA VAL A 137 6.95 -0.35 6.43
C VAL A 137 7.49 0.69 7.41
N GLY A 138 7.53 0.39 8.71
CA GLY A 138 8.11 1.25 9.74
C GLY A 138 7.45 2.63 9.88
N ILE A 139 6.12 2.71 9.74
CA ILE A 139 5.34 3.92 10.00
C ILE A 139 4.75 3.83 11.41
N ALA A 140 5.12 4.76 12.28
CA ALA A 140 4.48 4.96 13.57
C ALA A 140 3.21 5.81 13.38
N SER A 141 2.07 5.16 13.19
CA SER A 141 0.76 5.82 13.15
C SER A 141 -0.30 4.86 13.71
N PRO A 142 -1.13 5.31 14.67
CA PRO A 142 -2.22 4.48 15.16
C PRO A 142 -3.35 4.44 14.14
N SER A 143 -3.92 3.25 13.87
CA SER A 143 -5.08 3.15 12.97
C SER A 143 -6.25 4.05 13.35
N SER A 144 -6.38 4.49 14.60
CA SER A 144 -7.40 5.47 15.02
C SER A 144 -7.39 6.78 14.22
N GLU A 145 -6.25 7.16 13.64
CA GLU A 145 -6.12 8.35 12.80
C GLU A 145 -6.58 8.11 11.34
N LEU A 146 -6.81 6.86 10.93
CA LEU A 146 -7.37 6.53 9.62
C LEU A 146 -8.86 6.93 9.57
N PRO A 147 -9.25 7.88 8.70
CA PRO A 147 -10.65 8.24 8.52
C PRO A 147 -11.42 7.09 7.89
N GLU A 148 -12.67 6.92 8.31
CA GLU A 148 -13.57 5.92 7.73
C GLU A 148 -13.69 6.12 6.21
N PRO A 149 -13.65 5.05 5.41
CA PRO A 149 -13.86 5.15 3.98
C PRO A 149 -15.28 5.65 3.69
N PRO A 150 -15.49 6.43 2.62
CA PRO A 150 -16.82 6.91 2.26
C PRO A 150 -17.77 5.74 2.00
N LEU A 151 -18.99 5.85 2.53
CA LEU A 151 -20.04 4.86 2.28
C LEU A 151 -20.58 5.03 0.86
N ARG A 152 -21.12 3.94 0.31
CA ARG A 152 -21.79 3.95 -1.00
C ARG A 152 -22.95 4.95 -1.06
N GLU A 153 -23.59 5.22 0.07
CA GLU A 153 -24.78 6.08 0.20
C GLU A 153 -24.45 7.58 0.36
N THR A 154 -23.20 7.94 0.64
CA THR A 154 -22.74 9.33 0.77
C THR A 154 -22.36 9.99 -0.57
N LEU A 155 -22.56 9.28 -1.69
CA LEU A 155 -22.41 9.81 -3.05
C LEU A 155 -23.77 10.34 -3.52
N LEU A 156 -24.13 11.53 -3.06
CA LEU A 156 -25.23 12.33 -3.64
C LEU A 156 -24.74 13.07 -4.88
#